data_AF-A0A5Q0GW84-F1
#
_entry.id   AF-A0A5Q0GW84-F1
#
_cell.length_a   1.000
_cell.length_b   1.000
_cell.length_c   1.000
_cell.angle_alpha   90.00
_cell.angle_beta   90.00
_cell.angle_gamma   90.00
#
_symmetry.space_group_name_H-M   'P 1'
#
loop_
_entity.id
_entity.type
_entity.pdbx_description
1 polymer ?
#
loop_
_entity_poly.entity_id
_entity_poly.type
_entity_poly.pdbx_seq_one_letter_code
_entity_poly.pdbx_strand_id
1 'polypeptide(L)'
;MSGKQVDTRVLRAQAAAAGNALDRFAKARTELTELAKVLAGDHWGSSAEAAGLRDVLLSTLINRMAEVNQLTAAALKVRDGLLETADDEERTEEAVADLFRPGRIT
;
A
#
# COMPACT_ATOMS: atom_id res chain seq x y z
N MET A 1 25.12 22.45 11.76
CA MET A 1 23.98 21.54 11.54
C MET A 1 24.53 20.19 11.14
N SER A 2 24.46 19.19 12.03
CA SER A 2 24.81 17.81 11.69
C SER A 2 23.67 17.25 10.84
N GLY A 3 23.86 17.17 9.52
CA GLY A 3 22.91 16.47 8.65
C GLY A 3 22.75 15.05 9.17
N LYS A 4 21.52 14.64 9.51
CA LYS A 4 21.24 13.23 9.72
C LYS A 4 21.43 12.58 8.35
N GLN A 5 22.46 11.76 8.17
CA GLN A 5 22.58 10.90 7.00
C GLN A 5 21.30 10.08 6.90
N VAL A 6 20.54 10.31 5.83
CA VAL A 6 19.33 9.55 5.56
C VAL A 6 19.81 8.22 4.99
N ASP A 7 19.59 7.13 5.73
CA ASP A 7 19.99 5.81 5.26
C ASP A 7 19.03 5.33 4.16
N THR A 8 19.46 5.50 2.90
CA THR A 8 18.71 5.09 1.70
C THR A 8 18.37 3.61 1.70
N ARG A 9 19.18 2.76 2.36
CA ARG A 9 18.88 1.32 2.51
C ARG A 9 17.68 1.11 3.42
N VAL A 10 17.56 1.88 4.50
CA VAL A 10 16.40 1.82 5.39
C VAL A 10 15.14 2.27 4.64
N LEU A 11 15.20 3.35 3.87
CA LEU A 11 14.06 3.82 3.07
C LEU A 11 13.58 2.74 2.09
N ARG A 12 14.50 2.12 1.35
CA ARG A 12 14.15 1.03 0.41
C ARG A 12 13.64 -0.22 1.10
N ALA A 13 14.18 -0.57 2.26
CA ALA A 13 13.67 -1.69 3.06
C ALA A 13 12.23 -1.44 3.54
N GLN A 14 11.91 -0.21 3.97
CA GLN A 14 10.55 0.16 4.35
C GLN A 14 9.61 0.22 3.14
N ALA A 15 10.08 0.67 1.97
CA ALA A 15 9.31 0.60 0.73
C ALA A 15 8.99 -0.86 0.36
N ALA A 16 9.94 -1.78 0.49
CA ALA A 16 9.70 -3.21 0.29
C ALA A 16 8.69 -3.78 1.30
N ALA A 17 8.75 -3.35 2.56
CA ALA A 17 7.76 -3.74 3.57
C ALA A 17 6.33 -3.23 3.22
N ALA A 18 6.21 -2.01 2.70
CA ALA A 18 4.96 -1.49 2.16
C ALA A 18 4.48 -2.31 0.95
N GLY A 19 5.39 -2.73 0.06
CA GLY A 19 5.10 -3.70 -1.01
C GLY A 19 4.47 -5.00 -0.49
N ASN A 20 5.09 -5.62 0.51
CA ASN A 20 4.55 -6.83 1.15
C ASN A 20 3.19 -6.61 1.83
N ALA A 21 2.87 -5.38 2.25
CA ALA A 21 1.55 -5.04 2.76
C ALA A 21 0.52 -4.95 1.63
N LEU A 22 0.89 -4.39 0.48
CA LEU A 22 0.04 -4.32 -0.71
C LEU A 22 -0.37 -5.72 -1.20
N ASP A 23 0.55 -6.67 -1.23
CA ASP A 23 0.23 -8.06 -1.62
C ASP A 23 -0.80 -8.69 -0.66
N ARG A 24 -0.66 -8.43 0.64
CA ARG A 24 -1.62 -8.87 1.65
C ARG A 24 -3.00 -8.23 1.47
N PHE A 25 -3.04 -6.93 1.15
CA PHE A 25 -4.30 -6.24 0.87
C PHE A 25 -4.96 -6.73 -0.41
N ALA A 26 -4.19 -7.01 -1.47
CA ALA A 26 -4.70 -7.59 -2.72
C ALA A 26 -5.32 -8.97 -2.48
N LYS A 27 -4.66 -9.81 -1.67
CA LYS A 27 -5.21 -11.11 -1.26
C LYS A 27 -6.50 -10.95 -0.47
N ALA A 28 -6.51 -10.10 0.57
CA ALA A 28 -7.71 -9.84 1.37
C ALA A 28 -8.88 -9.32 0.51
N ARG A 29 -8.59 -8.44 -0.46
CA ARG A 29 -9.59 -7.90 -1.39
C ARG A 29 -10.21 -9.00 -2.25
N THR A 30 -9.41 -9.97 -2.68
CA THR A 30 -9.85 -11.13 -3.46
C THR A 30 -10.74 -12.04 -2.61
N GLU A 31 -10.30 -12.38 -1.40
CA GLU A 31 -11.06 -13.22 -0.45
C GLU A 31 -12.42 -12.60 -0.10
N LEU A 32 -12.47 -11.29 0.17
CA LEU A 32 -13.73 -10.57 0.42
C LEU A 32 -14.66 -10.57 -0.80
N THR A 33 -14.09 -10.52 -2.01
CA THR A 33 -14.86 -10.58 -3.26
C THR A 33 -15.49 -11.96 -3.45
N GLU A 34 -14.73 -13.02 -3.23
CA GLU A 34 -15.25 -14.39 -3.31
C GLU A 34 -16.34 -14.64 -2.25
N LEU A 35 -16.14 -14.14 -1.03
CA LEU A 35 -17.16 -14.24 0.01
C LEU A 35 -18.43 -13.46 -0.38
N ALA A 36 -18.30 -12.27 -0.97
CA ALA A 36 -19.45 -11.51 -1.44
C ALA A 36 -20.23 -12.25 -2.53
N LYS A 37 -19.54 -12.95 -3.45
CA LYS A 37 -20.19 -13.80 -4.46
C LYS A 37 -20.97 -14.95 -3.82
N VAL A 38 -20.38 -15.61 -2.82
CA VAL A 38 -21.05 -16.68 -2.08
C VAL A 38 -22.33 -16.14 -1.45
N LEU A 39 -22.24 -15.04 -0.69
CA LEU A 39 -23.40 -14.44 -0.03
C LEU A 39 -24.44 -13.87 -1.01
N ALA A 40 -24.06 -13.49 -2.23
CA ALA A 40 -25.01 -13.03 -3.25
C ALA A 40 -25.80 -14.17 -3.91
N GLY A 41 -25.45 -15.44 -3.64
CA GLY A 41 -26.15 -16.61 -4.16
C GLY A 41 -27.60 -16.74 -3.68
N ASP A 42 -28.30 -17.74 -4.20
CA ASP A 42 -29.74 -18.01 -4.00
C ASP A 42 -30.06 -18.96 -2.84
N HIS A 43 -29.06 -19.36 -2.06
CA HIS A 43 -29.17 -20.35 -0.98
C HIS A 43 -29.86 -19.84 0.32
N TRP A 44 -30.29 -18.57 0.38
CA TRP A 44 -30.87 -17.95 1.58
C TRP A 44 -32.33 -18.32 1.85
N GLY A 45 -33.02 -18.91 0.87
CA GLY A 45 -34.47 -19.12 0.93
C GLY A 45 -35.26 -17.82 0.72
N SER A 46 -36.57 -17.87 1.01
CA SER A 46 -37.51 -16.79 0.67
C SER A 46 -38.01 -15.97 1.87
N SER A 47 -37.54 -16.26 3.09
CA SER A 47 -37.96 -15.52 4.29
C SER A 47 -37.38 -14.10 4.30
N ALA A 48 -38.15 -13.15 4.83
CA ALA A 48 -37.71 -11.75 4.98
C ALA A 48 -36.47 -11.63 5.89
N GLU A 49 -36.39 -12.46 6.93
CA GLU A 49 -35.26 -12.49 7.86
C GLU A 49 -33.96 -12.91 7.17
N ALA A 50 -34.01 -13.94 6.33
CA ALA A 50 -32.84 -14.39 5.58
C ALA A 50 -32.38 -13.35 4.55
N ALA A 51 -33.33 -12.69 3.86
CA ALA A 51 -33.01 -11.58 2.97
C ALA A 51 -32.36 -10.41 3.73
N GLY A 52 -32.89 -10.03 4.89
CA GLY A 52 -32.32 -8.98 5.73
C GLY A 52 -30.91 -9.32 6.23
N LEU A 53 -30.66 -10.56 6.67
CA LEU A 53 -29.34 -11.00 7.08
C LEU A 53 -28.33 -10.98 5.92
N ARG A 54 -28.72 -11.48 4.74
CA ARG A 54 -27.90 -11.41 3.53
C ARG A 54 -27.49 -9.99 3.22
N ASP A 55 -28.45 -9.06 3.22
CA ASP A 55 -28.22 -7.68 2.83
C ASP A 55 -27.30 -6.96 3.83
N VAL A 56 -27.44 -7.23 5.14
CA VAL A 56 -26.53 -6.72 6.18
C VAL A 56 -25.10 -7.25 6.00
N LEU A 57 -24.95 -8.55 5.73
CA LEU A 57 -23.63 -9.15 5.53
C LEU A 57 -22.97 -8.65 4.24
N LEU A 58 -23.72 -8.54 3.13
CA LEU A 58 -23.23 -7.95 1.89
C LEU A 58 -22.78 -6.51 2.08
N SER A 59 -23.58 -5.68 2.78
CA SER A 59 -23.21 -4.30 3.13
C SER A 59 -21.93 -4.24 3.96
N THR A 60 -21.78 -5.16 4.92
CA THR A 60 -20.57 -5.27 5.74
C THR A 60 -19.35 -5.58 4.88
N LEU A 61 -19.45 -6.53 3.94
CA LEU A 61 -18.35 -6.84 3.02
C LEU A 61 -18.01 -5.67 2.11
N ILE A 62 -19.01 -4.94 1.59
CA ILE A 62 -18.78 -3.74 0.78
C ILE A 62 -17.96 -2.71 1.55
N ASN A 63 -18.31 -2.46 2.82
CA ASN A 63 -17.57 -1.54 3.67
C ASN A 63 -16.12 -2.02 3.91
N ARG A 64 -15.91 -3.30 4.22
CA ARG A 64 -14.56 -3.85 4.41
C ARG A 64 -13.72 -3.78 3.13
N MET A 65 -14.33 -4.03 1.97
CA MET A 65 -13.65 -3.87 0.67
C MET A 65 -13.22 -2.42 0.41
N ALA A 66 -14.04 -1.44 0.81
CA ALA A 66 -13.70 -0.02 0.71
C ALA A 66 -12.53 0.35 1.64
N GLU A 67 -12.52 -0.15 2.87
CA GLU A 67 -11.40 0.04 3.81
C GLU A 67 -10.09 -0.55 3.26
N VAL A 68 -10.13 -1.77 2.70
CA VAL A 68 -8.95 -2.41 2.07
C VAL A 68 -8.44 -1.56 0.90
N ASN A 69 -9.33 -0.99 0.08
CA ASN A 69 -8.92 -0.09 -1.00
C ASN A 69 -8.22 1.18 -0.46
N GLN A 70 -8.71 1.75 0.65
CA GLN A 70 -8.07 2.91 1.29
C GLN A 70 -6.69 2.56 1.85
N LEU A 71 -6.55 1.41 2.51
CA LEU A 71 -5.26 0.91 3.00
C LEU A 71 -4.28 0.64 1.87
N THR A 72 -4.76 0.10 0.75
CA THR A 72 -3.96 -0.13 -0.46
C THR A 72 -3.44 1.20 -1.02
N ALA A 73 -4.30 2.21 -1.16
CA ALA A 73 -3.90 3.53 -1.63
C ALA A 73 -2.89 4.21 -0.70
N ALA A 74 -3.07 4.06 0.62
CA ALA A 74 -2.12 4.59 1.60
C ALA A 74 -0.75 3.90 1.51
N ALA A 75 -0.72 2.56 1.45
CA ALA A 75 0.52 1.80 1.33
C ALA A 75 1.26 2.07 0.01
N LEU A 76 0.55 2.30 -1.11
CA LEU A 76 1.15 2.74 -2.37
C LEU A 76 1.85 4.08 -2.21
N LYS A 77 1.16 5.08 -1.64
CA LYS A 77 1.76 6.41 -1.40
C LYS A 77 2.98 6.34 -0.51
N VAL A 78 2.95 5.51 0.55
CA VAL A 78 4.09 5.31 1.45
C VAL A 78 5.26 4.67 0.69
N ARG A 79 5.02 3.60 -0.05
CA ARG A 79 6.06 2.93 -0.84
C ARG A 79 6.71 3.89 -1.83
N ASP A 80 5.89 4.57 -2.62
CA ASP A 80 6.37 5.43 -3.70
C ASP A 80 7.12 6.65 -3.14
N GLY A 81 6.62 7.28 -2.07
CA GLY A 81 7.30 8.38 -1.41
C GLY A 81 8.63 7.99 -0.75
N LEU A 82 8.73 6.77 -0.20
CA LEU A 82 9.99 6.25 0.34
C LEU A 82 11.03 5.99 -0.76
N LEU A 83 10.60 5.48 -1.92
CA LEU A 83 11.48 5.29 -3.07
C LEU A 83 11.96 6.63 -3.64
N GLU A 84 11.03 7.57 -3.83
CA GLU A 84 11.35 8.92 -4.31
C GLU A 84 12.36 9.61 -3.38
N THR A 85 12.15 9.54 -2.06
CA THR A 85 13.07 10.11 -1.07
C THR A 85 14.45 9.43 -1.13
N ALA A 86 14.51 8.11 -1.33
CA ALA A 86 15.78 7.39 -1.44
C ALA A 86 16.55 7.80 -2.70
N ASP A 87 15.86 7.95 -3.83
CA ASP A 87 16.47 8.33 -5.11
C ASP A 87 16.93 9.79 -5.10
N ASP A 88 16.19 10.69 -4.43
CA ASP A 88 16.59 12.08 -4.25
C ASP A 88 17.80 12.24 -3.33
N GLU A 89 17.89 11.43 -2.26
CA GLU A 89 19.08 11.42 -1.39
C GLU A 89 20.31 10.93 -2.16
N GLU A 90 20.21 9.82 -2.93
CA GLU A 90 21.32 9.33 -3.75
C GLU A 90 21.78 10.36 -4.79
N ARG A 91 20.83 11.02 -5.46
CA ARG A 91 21.14 12.09 -6.42
C ARG A 91 21.83 13.27 -5.74
N THR A 92 21.43 13.60 -4.52
CA THR A 92 22.04 14.67 -3.73
C THR A 92 23.45 14.29 -3.31
N GLU A 93 23.68 13.06 -2.85
CA GLU A 93 25.00 12.54 -2.50
C GLU A 93 25.93 12.52 -3.72
N GLU A 94 25.46 12.09 -4.89
CA GLU A 94 26.21 12.13 -6.16
C GLU A 94 26.58 13.55 -6.58
N ALA A 95 25.62 14.48 -6.54
CA ALA A 95 25.86 15.88 -6.89
C ALA A 95 26.87 16.54 -5.95
N VAL A 96 26.79 16.25 -4.64
CA VAL A 96 27.76 16.71 -3.65
C VAL A 96 29.13 16.08 -3.92
N ALA A 97 29.22 14.77 -4.16
CA ALA A 97 30.48 14.10 -4.46
C ALA A 97 31.15 14.66 -5.72
N ASP A 98 30.37 15.02 -6.75
CA ASP A 98 30.87 15.64 -7.97
C ASP A 98 31.39 17.07 -7.74
N LEU A 99 30.80 17.85 -6.82
CA LEU A 99 31.29 19.19 -6.45
C LEU A 99 32.65 19.14 -5.74
N PHE A 100 32.91 18.10 -4.96
CA PHE A 100 34.15 17.94 -4.18
C PHE A 100 35.21 17.07 -4.87
N ARG A 101 34.97 16.63 -6.11
CA ARG A 101 35.92 15.82 -6.88
C ARG A 101 37.13 16.67 -7.32
N PRO A 102 38.38 16.34 -6.93
CA PRO A 102 39.54 17.09 -7.36
C PRO A 102 39.79 16.87 -8.86
N GLY A 103 39.85 17.96 -9.64
CA GLY A 103 40.24 17.92 -11.07
C GLY A 103 39.28 18.57 -12.08
N ARG A 104 38.16 19.17 -11.65
CA ARG A 104 37.18 19.84 -12.55
C ARG A 104 37.12 21.37 -12.45
N ILE A 105 37.98 21.99 -11.64
CA ILE A 105 38.24 23.44 -11.69
C ILE A 105 39.47 23.63 -12.57
N THR A 106 39.25 23.87 -13.86
CA THR A 106 40.22 24.46 -14.80
C THR A 106 39.55 25.62 -15.49
#